data_AF-A0A7J2TJF4-F1
#
_entry.id   AF-A0A7J2TJF4-F1
#
_cell.length_a   1.000
_cell.length_b   1.000
_cell.length_c   1.000
_cell.angle_alpha   90.00
_cell.angle_beta   90.00
_cell.angle_gamma   90.00
#
_symmetry.space_group_name_H-M   'P 1'
#
loop_
_entity.id
_entity.type
_entity.pdbx_description
1 polymer ?
#
loop_
_entity_poly.entity_id
_entity_poly.type
_entity_poly.pdbx_seq_one_letter_code
_entity_poly.pdbx_strand_id
1 'polypeptide(L)'
;MRASKIWPIAVYLVLISIGVGATVYFSISGKIEVIDSKIKVEPYWFRDNISKGAEFVKELNVKNYGQETCVYFTYVIQGPDSENVSVKFKNSTGEFINYYNKICLPSGSESEPSNTKVYAHIQVNETAESGSYAVYIFVRSD
;
A
#
# COMPACT_ATOMS: atom_id res chain seq x y z
N MET A 1 -9.84 -68.63 21.43
CA MET A 1 -8.65 -67.82 21.77
C MET A 1 -7.96 -67.40 20.48
N ARG A 2 -7.77 -66.08 20.28
CA ARG A 2 -6.73 -65.34 19.52
C ARG A 2 -6.45 -65.75 18.05
N ALA A 3 -6.33 -64.88 17.07
CA ALA A 3 -6.36 -63.42 16.99
C ALA A 3 -6.61 -63.02 15.52
N SER A 4 -7.27 -61.88 15.32
CA SER A 4 -7.48 -61.24 14.03
C SER A 4 -6.15 -60.83 13.38
N LYS A 5 -6.03 -61.02 12.06
CA LYS A 5 -5.03 -60.34 11.23
C LYS A 5 -5.76 -59.54 10.17
N ILE A 6 -6.22 -58.37 10.61
CA ILE A 6 -6.49 -57.23 9.75
C ILE A 6 -5.12 -56.85 9.18
N TRP A 7 -4.93 -56.94 7.86
CA TRP A 7 -3.97 -56.16 7.05
C TRP A 7 -3.95 -56.72 5.63
N PRO A 8 -4.57 -56.00 4.69
CA PRO A 8 -3.73 -55.26 3.75
C PRO A 8 -4.33 -53.88 3.40
N ILE A 9 -4.85 -53.13 4.37
CA ILE A 9 -5.34 -51.76 4.12
C ILE A 9 -4.19 -50.73 4.20
N ALA A 10 -3.07 -51.10 4.84
CA ALA A 10 -1.91 -50.21 5.02
C ALA A 10 -1.12 -49.91 3.73
N VAL A 11 -1.30 -50.69 2.65
CA VAL A 11 -0.53 -50.51 1.40
C VAL A 11 -1.20 -49.51 0.44
N TYR A 12 -2.51 -49.26 0.58
CA TYR A 12 -3.22 -48.33 -0.31
C TYR A 12 -3.16 -46.87 0.13
N LEU A 13 -2.78 -46.59 1.39
CA LEU A 13 -2.75 -45.23 1.95
C LEU A 13 -1.45 -44.46 1.71
N VAL A 14 -0.47 -45.06 1.05
CA VAL A 14 0.83 -44.42 0.75
C VAL A 14 0.86 -43.78 -0.65
N LEU A 15 -0.15 -44.03 -1.49
CA LEU A 15 -0.19 -43.55 -2.89
C LEU A 15 -0.86 -42.18 -3.09
N ILE A 16 -1.38 -41.54 -2.04
CA ILE A 16 -2.11 -40.26 -2.16
C ILE A 16 -1.27 -39.06 -1.67
N SER A 17 -0.08 -39.26 -1.11
CA SER A 17 0.71 -38.19 -0.49
C SER A 17 1.67 -37.45 -1.43
N ILE A 18 1.68 -37.74 -2.73
CA ILE A 18 2.49 -36.99 -3.72
C ILE A 18 1.62 -35.93 -4.42
N GLY A 19 0.84 -35.18 -3.64
CA GLY A 19 0.32 -33.90 -4.08
C GLY A 19 1.48 -32.92 -4.11
N VAL A 20 2.19 -32.87 -5.24
CA VAL A 20 3.29 -31.94 -5.48
C VAL A 20 2.74 -30.52 -5.30
N GLY A 21 3.04 -29.91 -4.16
CA GLY A 21 2.83 -28.49 -3.96
C GLY A 21 3.69 -27.77 -4.99
N ALA A 22 3.08 -27.35 -6.10
CA ALA A 22 3.74 -26.53 -7.10
C ALA A 22 4.01 -25.17 -6.46
N THR A 23 5.15 -25.05 -5.79
CA THR A 23 5.67 -23.77 -5.33
C THR A 23 6.14 -23.04 -6.58
N VAL A 24 5.30 -22.12 -7.08
CA VAL A 24 5.67 -21.26 -8.20
C VAL A 24 6.59 -20.18 -7.65
N TYR A 25 7.89 -20.36 -7.83
CA TYR A 25 8.88 -19.32 -7.56
C TYR A 25 8.85 -18.31 -8.70
N PHE A 26 8.18 -17.18 -8.49
CA PHE A 26 8.36 -16.01 -9.35
C PHE A 26 9.68 -15.35 -8.97
N SER A 27 10.72 -15.55 -9.79
CA SER A 27 11.93 -14.73 -9.73
C SER A 27 11.74 -13.53 -10.65
N ILE A 28 11.45 -12.37 -10.06
CA ILE A 28 11.52 -11.10 -10.79
C ILE A 28 12.99 -10.67 -10.74
N SER A 29 13.76 -11.10 -11.75
CA SER A 29 15.08 -10.53 -12.01
C SER A 29 14.92 -9.19 -12.73
N GLY A 30 14.63 -8.15 -11.95
CA GLY A 30 14.64 -6.77 -12.41
C GLY A 30 15.84 -6.05 -11.79
N LYS A 31 16.60 -5.32 -12.61
CA LYS A 31 17.54 -4.33 -12.10
C LYS A 31 16.68 -3.19 -11.51
N ILE A 32 16.51 -3.18 -10.19
CA ILE A 32 15.86 -2.07 -9.50
C ILE A 32 16.87 -0.92 -9.51
N GLU A 33 16.81 -0.08 -10.54
CA GLU A 33 17.42 1.24 -10.48
C GLU A 33 16.58 2.06 -9.50
N VAL A 34 17.06 2.14 -8.26
CA VAL A 34 16.54 3.07 -7.28
C VAL A 34 16.91 4.46 -7.79
N ILE A 35 15.97 5.08 -8.50
CA ILE A 35 16.06 6.50 -8.82
C ILE A 35 16.04 7.19 -7.46
N ASP A 36 17.17 7.82 -7.12
CA ASP A 36 17.29 8.64 -5.92
C ASP A 36 16.35 9.82 -6.07
N SER A 37 15.12 9.64 -5.57
CA SER A 37 14.05 10.62 -5.70
C SER A 37 14.42 11.82 -4.83
N LYS A 38 14.56 13.00 -5.45
CA LYS A 38 14.69 14.27 -4.73
C LYS A 38 13.44 14.65 -3.93
N ILE A 39 12.40 13.81 -3.93
CA ILE A 39 11.17 14.00 -3.19
C ILE A 39 10.94 12.82 -2.24
N LYS A 40 10.67 13.12 -0.97
CA LYS A 40 10.36 12.12 0.07
C LYS A 40 9.00 12.41 0.71
N VAL A 41 8.21 11.37 0.97
CA VAL A 41 6.93 11.47 1.69
C VAL A 41 6.98 10.67 2.98
N GLU A 42 6.55 11.30 4.08
CA GLU A 42 6.50 10.69 5.40
C GLU A 42 5.16 11.00 6.07
N PRO A 43 4.36 9.98 6.47
CA PRO A 43 4.56 8.57 6.18
C PRO A 43 4.23 8.23 4.71
N TYR A 44 5.03 7.36 4.08
CA TYR A 44 4.76 6.83 2.74
C TYR A 44 3.73 5.68 2.74
N TRP A 45 3.43 5.15 3.93
CA TRP A 45 2.34 4.21 4.15
C TRP A 45 1.87 4.27 5.59
N PHE A 46 0.63 3.88 5.84
CA PHE A 46 0.12 3.66 7.19
C PHE A 46 -0.86 2.50 7.18
N ARG A 47 -1.12 1.95 8.37
CA ARG A 47 -2.10 0.89 8.59
C ARG A 47 -2.98 1.28 9.77
N ASP A 48 -4.29 1.12 9.59
CA ASP A 48 -5.28 1.38 10.62
C ASP A 48 -6.40 0.34 10.56
N ASN A 49 -7.06 0.13 11.69
CA ASN A 49 -8.30 -0.62 11.75
C ASN A 49 -9.45 0.34 11.44
N ILE A 50 -10.19 0.03 10.40
CA ILE A 50 -11.22 0.91 9.87
C ILE A 50 -12.59 0.38 10.26
N SER A 51 -13.44 1.30 10.73
CA SER A 51 -14.88 1.08 10.94
C SER A 51 -15.68 1.52 9.73
N LYS A 52 -16.85 0.90 9.53
CA LYS A 52 -17.81 1.28 8.49
C LYS A 52 -18.21 2.76 8.60
N GLY A 53 -18.27 3.46 7.48
CA GLY A 53 -18.62 4.88 7.44
C GLY A 53 -17.56 5.82 8.06
N ALA A 54 -16.37 5.33 8.40
CA ALA A 54 -15.35 6.15 9.02
C ALA A 54 -14.75 7.16 8.04
N GLU A 55 -14.49 8.36 8.56
CA GLU A 55 -13.71 9.39 7.88
C GLU A 55 -12.55 9.81 8.78
N PHE A 56 -11.36 9.88 8.20
CA PHE A 56 -10.19 10.34 8.94
C PHE A 56 -9.16 11.00 8.03
N VAL A 57 -8.27 11.76 8.64
CA VAL A 57 -7.23 12.54 7.95
C VAL A 57 -5.86 12.12 8.46
N LYS A 58 -4.91 11.94 7.55
CA LYS A 58 -3.49 11.75 7.86
C LYS A 58 -2.69 12.90 7.26
N GLU A 59 -1.91 13.56 8.10
CA GLU A 59 -0.92 14.54 7.64
C GLU A 59 0.29 13.80 7.05
N LEU A 60 0.71 14.26 5.88
CA LEU A 60 1.89 13.82 5.14
C LEU A 60 2.86 14.99 5.07
N ASN A 61 4.12 14.71 5.40
CA ASN A 61 5.22 15.63 5.24
C ASN A 61 5.95 15.28 3.93
N VAL A 62 6.00 16.23 3.01
CA VAL A 62 6.60 16.09 1.69
C VAL A 62 7.84 16.95 1.63
N LYS A 63 9.00 16.31 1.56
CA LYS A 63 10.30 16.97 1.49
C LYS A 63 10.81 17.01 0.06
N ASN A 64 11.23 18.18 -0.41
CA ASN A 64 11.90 18.33 -1.70
C ASN A 64 13.35 18.80 -1.48
N TYR A 65 14.30 18.01 -2.00
CA TYR A 65 15.75 18.21 -1.93
C TYR A 65 16.32 18.75 -3.26
N GLY A 66 15.47 18.96 -4.26
CA GLY A 66 15.85 19.39 -5.61
C GLY A 66 15.26 20.74 -6.01
N GLN A 67 15.15 20.94 -7.31
CA GLN A 67 14.49 22.12 -7.88
C GLN A 67 12.98 22.11 -7.61
N GLU A 68 12.34 23.26 -7.80
CA GLU A 68 10.89 23.35 -7.75
C GLU A 68 10.25 22.35 -8.72
N THR A 69 9.24 21.63 -8.25
CA THR A 69 8.60 20.56 -9.02
C THR A 69 7.14 20.41 -8.62
N CYS A 70 6.27 20.24 -9.62
CA CYS A 70 4.84 20.09 -9.39
C CYS A 70 4.45 18.60 -9.44
N VAL A 71 3.84 18.13 -8.36
CA VAL A 71 3.55 16.72 -8.15
C VAL A 71 2.08 16.45 -7.87
N TYR A 72 1.69 15.21 -8.08
CA TYR A 72 0.43 14.66 -7.60
C TYR A 72 0.67 13.33 -6.86
N PHE A 73 -0.35 12.88 -6.14
CA PHE A 73 -0.28 11.70 -5.31
C PHE A 73 -1.19 10.62 -5.88
N THR A 74 -0.71 9.38 -5.83
CA THR A 74 -1.46 8.18 -6.12
C THR A 74 -1.36 7.25 -4.92
N TYR A 75 -2.25 6.26 -4.84
CA TYR A 75 -2.28 5.37 -3.70
C TYR A 75 -2.67 3.96 -4.11
N VAL A 76 -2.29 3.00 -3.26
CA VAL A 76 -2.75 1.61 -3.29
C VAL A 76 -3.28 1.27 -1.92
N ILE A 77 -4.44 0.62 -1.88
CA ILE A 77 -5.05 0.14 -0.64
C ILE A 77 -4.95 -1.37 -0.60
N GLN A 78 -4.58 -1.91 0.55
CA GLN A 78 -4.59 -3.34 0.82
C GLN A 78 -5.51 -3.62 2.01
N GLY A 79 -6.50 -4.49 1.82
CA GLY A 79 -7.48 -4.87 2.83
C GLY A 79 -8.59 -5.75 2.23
N PRO A 80 -9.55 -6.21 3.06
CA PRO A 80 -10.60 -7.14 2.63
C PRO A 80 -11.58 -6.58 1.58
N ASP A 81 -11.78 -5.25 1.54
CA ASP A 81 -12.69 -4.57 0.60
C ASP A 81 -12.12 -3.20 0.22
N SER A 82 -10.98 -3.21 -0.46
CA SER A 82 -10.18 -2.01 -0.75
C SER A 82 -10.88 -0.98 -1.64
N GLU A 83 -11.80 -1.44 -2.49
CA GLU A 83 -12.60 -0.63 -3.41
C GLU A 83 -13.63 0.25 -2.69
N ASN A 84 -14.02 -0.13 -1.48
CA ASN A 84 -14.92 0.64 -0.63
C ASN A 84 -14.19 1.67 0.25
N VAL A 85 -12.88 1.84 0.06
CA VAL A 85 -12.08 2.87 0.71
C VAL A 85 -11.55 3.82 -0.36
N SER A 86 -11.75 5.12 -0.16
CA SER A 86 -11.24 6.14 -1.07
C SER A 86 -10.28 7.09 -0.35
N VAL A 87 -9.23 7.50 -1.05
CA VAL A 87 -8.26 8.48 -0.55
C VAL A 87 -8.24 9.69 -1.47
N LYS A 88 -8.34 10.87 -0.89
CA LYS A 88 -8.21 12.16 -1.59
C LYS A 88 -7.13 12.98 -0.91
N PHE A 89 -6.28 13.62 -1.69
CA PHE A 89 -5.21 14.46 -1.16
C PHE A 89 -5.60 15.92 -1.22
N LYS A 90 -5.26 16.69 -0.18
CA LYS A 90 -5.47 18.13 -0.12
C LYS A 90 -4.22 18.86 0.35
N ASN A 91 -4.01 20.07 -0.13
CA ASN A 91 -2.98 20.95 0.42
C ASN A 91 -3.47 21.62 1.73
N SER A 92 -2.66 22.50 2.31
CA SER A 92 -3.00 23.24 3.53
C SER A 92 -4.13 24.26 3.38
N THR A 93 -4.48 24.66 2.15
CA THR A 93 -5.62 25.55 1.88
C THR A 93 -6.92 24.76 1.66
N GLY A 94 -6.86 23.43 1.61
CA GLY A 94 -8.01 22.55 1.43
C GLY A 94 -8.34 22.22 -0.02
N GLU A 95 -7.51 22.65 -0.97
CA GLU A 95 -7.66 22.36 -2.40
C GLU A 95 -7.23 20.93 -2.71
N PHE A 96 -7.97 20.26 -3.60
CA PHE A 96 -7.68 18.89 -4.00
C PHE A 96 -6.44 18.80 -4.88
N ILE A 97 -5.55 17.87 -4.54
CA ILE A 97 -4.37 17.55 -5.34
C ILE A 97 -4.68 16.29 -6.15
N ASN A 98 -4.58 16.38 -7.48
CA ASN A 98 -4.78 15.26 -8.41
C ASN A 98 -3.94 15.47 -9.68
N TYR A 99 -4.08 14.59 -10.67
CA TYR A 99 -3.32 14.68 -11.92
C TYR A 99 -3.47 16.02 -12.65
N TYR A 100 -4.67 16.62 -12.63
CA TYR A 100 -4.97 17.90 -13.29
C TYR A 100 -4.67 19.12 -12.40
N ASN A 101 -4.67 18.94 -11.08
CA ASN A 101 -4.37 20.00 -10.12
C ASN A 101 -3.23 19.57 -9.19
N LYS A 102 -2.01 19.90 -9.57
CA LYS A 102 -0.79 19.48 -8.87
C LYS A 102 -0.41 20.48 -7.79
N ILE A 103 0.34 20.02 -6.79
CA ILE A 103 0.99 20.89 -5.82
C ILE A 103 2.43 21.14 -6.25
N CYS A 104 2.85 22.40 -6.32
CA CYS A 104 4.23 22.74 -6.60
C CYS A 104 5.02 22.81 -5.28
N LEU A 105 6.01 21.93 -5.16
CA LEU A 105 6.91 21.86 -4.02
C LEU A 105 8.04 22.87 -4.23
N PRO A 106 8.28 23.80 -3.30
CA PRO A 106 9.39 24.74 -3.40
C PRO A 106 10.72 24.02 -3.57
N SER A 107 11.70 24.67 -4.19
CA SER A 107 13.07 24.14 -4.25
C SER A 107 13.66 23.97 -2.84
N GLY A 108 14.54 22.98 -2.72
CA GLY A 108 15.31 22.71 -1.51
C GLY A 108 16.67 22.13 -1.85
N SER A 109 17.39 21.68 -0.82
CA SER A 109 18.71 21.07 -0.93
C SER A 109 18.85 19.88 -0.01
N GLU A 110 19.93 19.10 -0.17
CA GLU A 110 20.26 17.98 0.72
C GLU A 110 20.38 18.41 2.21
N SER A 111 20.97 19.59 2.46
CA SER A 111 21.13 20.13 3.82
C SER A 111 19.89 20.82 4.35
N GLU A 112 19.05 21.36 3.46
CA GLU A 112 17.86 22.13 3.81
C GLU A 112 16.74 21.83 2.80
N PRO A 113 16.02 20.71 2.99
CA PRO A 113 14.88 20.39 2.13
C PRO A 113 13.74 21.35 2.41
N SER A 114 13.01 21.72 1.36
CA SER A 114 11.70 22.34 1.57
C SER A 114 10.75 21.30 2.16
N ASN A 115 9.81 21.75 3.00
CA ASN A 115 8.84 20.89 3.67
C ASN A 115 7.44 21.41 3.39
N THR A 116 6.64 20.58 2.73
CA THR A 116 5.25 20.88 2.38
C THR A 116 4.32 19.88 3.06
N LYS A 117 3.27 20.40 3.71
CA LYS A 117 2.22 19.57 4.32
C LYS A 117 1.13 19.22 3.31
N VAL A 118 0.77 17.95 3.26
CA VAL A 118 -0.34 17.42 2.47
C VAL A 118 -1.22 16.57 3.38
N TYR A 119 -2.52 16.56 3.13
CA TYR A 119 -3.51 15.84 3.93
C TYR A 119 -4.15 14.75 3.10
N ALA A 120 -3.95 13.50 3.49
CA ALA A 120 -4.71 12.38 2.95
C ALA A 120 -6.03 12.28 3.71
N HIS A 121 -7.15 12.48 3.02
CA HIS A 121 -8.51 12.26 3.51
C HIS A 121 -8.95 10.86 3.09
N ILE A 122 -9.20 10.00 4.08
CA ILE A 122 -9.65 8.63 3.89
C ILE A 122 -11.15 8.60 4.21
N GLN A 123 -11.93 8.09 3.27
CA GLN A 123 -13.37 7.90 3.42
C GLN A 123 -13.72 6.45 3.14
N VAL A 124 -14.49 5.85 4.04
CA VAL A 124 -14.81 4.43 4.04
C VAL A 124 -16.31 4.28 3.91
N ASN A 125 -16.75 3.51 2.91
CA ASN A 125 -18.17 3.27 2.67
C ASN A 125 -18.83 2.57 3.87
N GLU A 126 -20.12 2.80 4.07
CA GLU A 126 -20.92 2.09 5.08
C GLU A 126 -21.03 0.59 4.79
N THR A 127 -20.86 0.19 3.52
CA THR A 127 -20.86 -1.21 3.10
C THR A 127 -19.51 -1.91 3.27
N ALA A 128 -18.44 -1.17 3.59
CA ALA A 128 -17.10 -1.73 3.70
C ALA A 128 -17.00 -2.83 4.77
N GLU A 129 -16.17 -3.84 4.53
CA GLU A 129 -15.85 -4.82 5.57
C GLU A 129 -14.94 -4.19 6.64
N SER A 130 -15.30 -4.34 7.92
CA SER A 130 -14.45 -3.89 9.02
C SER A 130 -13.16 -4.71 9.05
N GLY A 131 -12.01 -4.06 9.22
CA GLY A 131 -10.74 -4.77 9.22
C GLY A 131 -9.52 -3.86 9.23
N SER A 132 -8.35 -4.47 9.08
CA SER A 132 -7.08 -3.76 8.96
C SER A 132 -6.79 -3.41 7.51
N TYR A 133 -6.68 -2.12 7.23
CA TYR A 133 -6.34 -1.61 5.90
C TYR A 133 -4.97 -0.93 5.95
N ALA A 134 -4.17 -1.18 4.92
CA ALA A 134 -2.94 -0.44 4.67
C ALA A 134 -3.11 0.46 3.46
N VAL A 135 -2.67 1.70 3.57
CA VAL A 135 -2.66 2.68 2.48
C VAL A 135 -1.21 3.00 2.17
N TYR A 136 -0.81 2.77 0.93
CA TYR A 136 0.50 3.10 0.39
C TYR A 136 0.37 4.33 -0.50
N ILE A 137 1.22 5.33 -0.28
CA ILE A 137 1.16 6.63 -0.95
C ILE A 137 2.38 6.77 -1.84
N PHE A 138 2.16 7.17 -3.09
CA PHE A 138 3.19 7.39 -4.09
C PHE A 138 3.10 8.80 -4.65
N VAL A 139 4.25 9.44 -4.80
CA VAL A 139 4.37 10.74 -5.49
C VAL A 139 4.69 10.50 -6.94
N ARG A 140 4.11 11.33 -7.81
CA ARG A 140 4.38 11.37 -9.24
C ARG A 140 4.67 12.81 -9.66
N SER A 141 5.75 13.01 -10.40
CA SER A 141 6.02 14.19 -11.23
C SER A 141 5.89 13.76 -12.69
N ASP A 142 5.55 14.68 -13.59
CA ASP A 142 5.64 14.41 -15.03
C ASP A 142 7.09 14.25 -15.47
#